data_AF-A0A525K0U7-F1
#
_entry.id   AF-A0A525K0U7-F1
#
_cell.length_a   1.000
_cell.length_b   1.000
_cell.length_c   1.000
_cell.angle_alpha   90.00
_cell.angle_beta   90.00
_cell.angle_gamma   90.00
#
_symmetry.space_group_name_H-M   'P 1'
#
loop_
_entity.id
_entity.type
_entity.pdbx_description
1 polymer ?
#
loop_
_entity_poly.entity_id
_entity_poly.type
_entity_poly.pdbx_seq_one_letter_code
_entity_poly.pdbx_strand_id
1 'polypeptide(L)'
;YIAVARFQVRFLGKPLADLEPRLIERGWGALQRLEDGLAATPFLAGQAVSLADVALVAYTREAGDGGFHLTGYPRVQVWVTRVEAALKIA
;
A
#
# COMPACT_ATOMS: atom_id res chain seq x y z
N TYR A 1 7.35 -0.89 5.40
CA TYR A 1 6.84 -2.17 5.94
C TYR A 1 6.28 -3.04 4.83
N ILE A 2 5.26 -2.59 4.08
CA ILE A 2 4.65 -3.33 2.96
C ILE A 2 5.70 -3.83 1.95
N ALA A 3 6.58 -2.94 1.47
CA ALA A 3 7.67 -3.31 0.56
C ALA A 3 8.60 -4.41 1.10
N VAL A 4 8.94 -4.34 2.39
CA VAL A 4 9.86 -5.30 3.05
C VAL A 4 9.19 -6.67 3.20
N ALA A 5 7.92 -6.69 3.62
CA ALA A 5 7.15 -7.92 3.72
C ALA A 5 6.97 -8.57 2.34
N ARG A 6 6.58 -7.78 1.33
CA ARG A 6 6.51 -8.25 -0.06
C ARG A 6 7.85 -8.81 -0.53
N PHE A 7 8.97 -8.14 -0.24
CA PHE A 7 10.29 -8.65 -0.59
C PHE A 7 10.57 -10.03 0.01
N GLN A 8 10.35 -10.18 1.32
CA GLN A 8 10.59 -11.46 2.02
C GLN A 8 9.68 -12.59 1.49
N VAL A 9 8.39 -12.31 1.26
CA VAL A 9 7.44 -13.34 0.85
C VAL A 9 7.60 -13.66 -0.64
N ARG A 10 7.47 -12.64 -1.51
CA ARG A 10 7.38 -12.84 -2.96
C ARG A 10 8.70 -13.22 -3.60
N PHE A 11 9.81 -12.69 -3.10
CA PHE A 11 11.12 -12.84 -3.74
C PHE A 11 12.07 -13.76 -2.98
N LEU A 12 12.02 -13.79 -1.64
CA LEU A 12 12.80 -14.75 -0.85
C LEU A 12 12.06 -16.06 -0.57
N GLY A 13 10.77 -16.15 -0.93
CA GLY A 13 9.96 -17.36 -0.72
C GLY A 13 9.67 -17.66 0.75
N LYS A 14 9.83 -16.66 1.62
CA LYS A 14 9.63 -16.82 3.06
C LYS A 14 8.13 -17.00 3.35
N PRO A 15 7.73 -18.02 4.14
CA PRO A 15 6.36 -18.15 4.61
C PRO A 15 5.87 -16.89 5.34
N LEU A 16 4.60 -16.51 5.14
CA LEU A 16 4.00 -15.37 5.85
C LEU A 16 4.09 -15.51 7.37
N ALA A 17 3.96 -16.75 7.89
CA ALA A 17 4.06 -17.07 9.31
C ALA A 17 5.44 -16.76 9.91
N ASP A 18 6.48 -16.68 9.09
CA ASP A 18 7.85 -16.42 9.54
C ASP A 18 8.20 -14.92 9.53
N LEU A 19 7.29 -14.06 9.07
CA LEU A 19 7.50 -12.61 9.12
C LEU A 19 7.52 -12.12 10.57
N GLU A 20 8.39 -11.15 10.86
CA GLU A 20 8.48 -10.57 12.19
C GLU A 20 7.13 -9.92 12.57
N PRO A 21 6.53 -10.22 13.74
CA PRO A 21 5.23 -9.68 14.12
C PRO A 21 5.14 -8.14 14.05
N ARG A 22 6.22 -7.46 14.47
CA ARG A 22 6.32 -5.99 14.42
C ARG A 22 6.30 -5.44 12.99
N LEU A 23 6.79 -6.20 12.01
CA LEU A 23 6.73 -5.81 10.60
C LEU A 23 5.28 -5.81 10.11
N ILE A 24 4.51 -6.84 10.50
CA ILE A 24 3.09 -6.98 10.18
C ILE A 24 2.28 -5.85 10.83
N GLU A 25 2.45 -5.67 12.14
CA GLU A 25 1.77 -4.61 12.91
C GLU A 25 2.02 -3.22 12.30
N ARG A 26 3.28 -2.89 12.00
CA ARG A 26 3.63 -1.61 11.37
C ARG A 26 3.11 -1.48 9.94
N GLY A 27 2.97 -2.60 9.22
CA GLY A 27 2.34 -2.67 7.90
C GLY A 27 0.87 -2.26 7.94
N TRP A 28 0.08 -2.90 8.80
CA TRP A 28 -1.32 -2.55 9.02
C TRP A 28 -1.48 -1.11 9.52
N GLY A 29 -0.65 -0.68 10.47
CA GLY A 29 -0.66 0.71 10.94
C GLY A 29 -0.30 1.73 9.85
N ALA A 30 0.51 1.34 8.85
CA ALA A 30 0.79 2.20 7.70
C ALA A 30 -0.38 2.29 6.72
N LEU A 31 -1.08 1.19 6.47
CA LEU A 31 -2.30 1.19 5.66
C LEU A 31 -3.40 2.02 6.32
N GLN A 32 -3.56 1.92 7.65
CA GLN A 32 -4.51 2.75 8.38
C GLN A 32 -4.20 4.24 8.25
N ARG A 33 -2.93 4.65 8.44
CA ARG A 33 -2.54 6.06 8.25
C ARG A 33 -2.78 6.54 6.83
N LEU A 34 -2.58 5.68 5.83
CA LEU A 34 -2.86 6.01 4.44
C LEU A 34 -4.36 6.19 4.19
N GLU A 35 -5.18 5.27 4.70
CA GLU A 35 -6.65 5.33 4.65
C GLU A 35 -7.19 6.59 5.30
N ASP A 36 -6.66 6.99 6.46
CA ASP A 36 -7.06 8.21 7.16
C ASP A 36 -6.63 9.46 6.40
N GLY A 37 -5.40 9.48 5.86
CA GLY A 37 -4.88 10.60 5.07
C GLY A 37 -5.65 10.86 3.78
N LEU A 38 -6.21 9.81 3.17
CA LEU A 38 -7.03 9.89 1.96
C LEU A 38 -8.48 10.32 2.21
N ALA A 39 -8.86 10.63 3.46
CA ALA A 39 -10.21 11.09 3.77
C ALA A 39 -10.52 12.49 3.24
N ALA A 40 -9.50 13.37 3.15
CA ALA A 40 -9.70 14.78 2.80
C ALA A 40 -9.50 15.07 1.31
N THR A 41 -8.57 14.36 0.65
CA THR A 41 -8.14 14.65 -0.72
C THR A 41 -8.03 13.38 -1.56
N PRO A 42 -8.28 13.46 -2.88
CA PRO A 42 -8.22 12.28 -3.76
C PRO A 42 -6.80 11.73 -3.95
N PHE A 43 -5.78 12.54 -3.73
CA PHE A 43 -4.36 12.17 -3.75
C PHE A 43 -3.69 12.61 -2.45
N LEU A 44 -2.49 12.10 -2.19
CA LEU A 44 -1.81 12.30 -0.91
C LEU A 44 -1.31 13.73 -0.66
N ALA A 45 -1.14 14.52 -1.73
CA ALA A 45 -0.71 15.91 -1.66
C ALA A 45 -1.70 16.87 -2.34
N GLY A 46 -3.00 16.56 -2.31
CA GLY A 46 -4.06 17.45 -2.79
C GLY A 46 -4.90 16.87 -3.93
N GLN A 47 -5.17 17.71 -4.94
CA GLN A 47 -6.15 17.41 -6.00
C GLN A 47 -5.54 16.76 -7.26
N ALA A 48 -4.21 16.66 -7.33
CA ALA A 48 -3.49 16.07 -8.46
C ALA A 48 -2.48 15.04 -7.98
N VAL A 49 -2.13 14.10 -8.86
CA VAL A 49 -1.09 13.10 -8.58
C VAL A 49 0.24 13.80 -8.30
N SER A 50 0.96 13.29 -7.30
CA SER A 50 2.24 13.85 -6.84
C SER A 50 3.28 12.75 -6.64
N LEU A 51 4.51 13.16 -6.33
CA LEU A 51 5.57 12.21 -5.95
C LEU A 51 5.19 11.37 -4.72
N ALA A 52 4.37 11.90 -3.80
CA ALA A 52 3.89 11.14 -2.65
C ALA A 52 3.06 9.93 -3.09
N ASP A 53 2.22 10.11 -4.12
CA ASP A 53 1.39 9.04 -4.66
C ASP A 53 2.25 7.98 -5.38
N VAL A 54 3.19 8.43 -6.22
CA VAL A 54 4.12 7.56 -6.95
C VAL A 54 4.95 6.70 -5.98
N ALA A 55 5.46 7.31 -4.91
CA ALA A 55 6.32 6.63 -3.94
C ALA A 55 5.58 5.50 -3.19
N LEU A 56 4.28 5.68 -2.92
CA LEU A 56 3.50 4.72 -2.15
C LEU A 56 2.76 3.72 -3.05
N VAL A 57 2.24 4.11 -4.21
CA VAL A 57 1.46 3.21 -5.07
C VAL A 57 2.29 2.03 -5.55
N ALA A 58 3.59 2.23 -5.77
CA ALA A 58 4.53 1.21 -6.26
C ALA A 58 4.54 -0.08 -5.42
N TYR A 59 4.24 0.02 -4.12
CA TYR A 59 4.18 -1.13 -3.23
C TYR A 59 2.79 -1.39 -2.66
N THR A 60 1.95 -0.36 -2.50
CA THR A 60 0.62 -0.51 -1.94
C THR A 60 -0.31 -1.27 -2.89
N ARG A 61 -0.21 -1.08 -4.22
CA ARG A 61 -1.04 -1.82 -5.19
C ARG A 61 -0.81 -3.33 -5.15
N GLU A 62 0.42 -3.75 -4.82
CA GLU A 62 0.83 -5.17 -4.69
C GLU A 62 0.88 -5.63 -3.23
N ALA A 63 0.16 -4.97 -2.31
CA ALA A 63 0.24 -5.28 -0.88
C ALA A 63 -0.12 -6.75 -0.55
N GLY A 64 -0.95 -7.39 -1.38
CA GLY A 64 -1.31 -8.80 -1.27
C GLY A 64 -0.12 -9.75 -1.36
N ASP A 65 0.89 -9.43 -2.18
CA ASP A 65 2.14 -10.21 -2.27
C ASP A 65 2.93 -10.24 -0.94
N GLY A 66 2.64 -9.31 -0.02
CA GLY A 66 3.21 -9.24 1.32
C GLY A 66 2.27 -9.73 2.43
N GLY A 67 1.11 -10.30 2.08
CA GLY A 67 0.10 -10.76 3.04
C GLY A 67 -0.82 -9.68 3.59
N PHE A 68 -0.88 -8.51 2.95
CA PHE A 68 -1.78 -7.43 3.35
C PHE A 68 -2.97 -7.33 2.40
N HIS A 69 -4.17 -7.51 2.94
CA HIS A 69 -5.42 -7.37 2.20
C HIS A 69 -5.97 -5.95 2.31
N LEU A 70 -6.29 -5.35 1.17
CA LEU A 70 -6.82 -3.98 1.11
C LEU A 70 -8.33 -3.89 1.34
N THR A 71 -9.01 -5.00 1.61
CA THR A 71 -10.49 -5.04 1.75
C THR A 71 -11.03 -4.18 2.89
N GLY A 72 -10.22 -3.93 3.93
CA GLY A 72 -10.56 -3.02 5.03
C GLY A 72 -10.24 -1.54 4.77
N TYR A 73 -9.69 -1.20 3.60
CA TYR A 73 -9.16 0.13 3.27
C TYR A 73 -9.76 0.67 1.97
N PRO A 74 -11.06 1.00 1.95
CA PRO A 74 -11.77 1.38 0.74
C PRO A 74 -11.21 2.66 0.08
N ARG A 75 -10.74 3.65 0.87
CA ARG A 75 -10.12 4.85 0.29
C ARG A 75 -8.78 4.53 -0.34
N VAL A 76 -7.98 3.64 0.28
CA VAL A 76 -6.74 3.13 -0.33
C VAL A 76 -7.02 2.41 -1.64
N GLN A 77 -8.04 1.53 -1.70
CA GLN A 77 -8.40 0.83 -2.94
C GLN A 77 -8.75 1.80 -4.07
N VAL A 78 -9.61 2.78 -3.78
CA VAL A 78 -10.00 3.82 -4.75
C VAL A 78 -8.80 4.68 -5.18
N TRP A 79 -7.93 5.04 -4.23
CA TRP A 79 -6.71 5.79 -4.50
C TRP A 79 -5.74 5.00 -5.40
N VAL A 80 -5.55 3.70 -5.18
CA VAL A 80 -4.73 2.84 -6.05
C VAL A 80 -5.26 2.90 -7.48
N THR A 81 -6.55 2.63 -7.71
CA THR A 81 -7.15 2.68 -9.05
C THR A 81 -6.97 4.05 -9.70
N ARG A 82 -7.14 5.13 -8.93
CA ARG A 82 -6.98 6.50 -9.42
C ARG A 82 -5.53 6.79 -9.86
N VAL A 83 -4.55 6.39 -9.06
CA VAL A 83 -3.13 6.61 -9.35
C VAL A 83 -2.68 5.73 -10.51
N GLU A 84 -3.14 4.47 -10.59
CA GLU A 84 -2.85 3.59 -11.72
C GLU A 84 -3.34 4.16 -13.05
N ALA A 85 -4.54 4.74 -13.07
CA ALA A 85 -5.08 5.42 -14.24
C ALA A 85 -4.27 6.68 -14.58
N ALA A 86 -3.91 7.50 -13.59
CA ALA A 86 -3.12 8.72 -13.80
C ALA A 86 -1.72 8.43 -14.35
N LEU A 87 -1.08 7.34 -13.90
CA LEU A 87 0.27 6.95 -14.30
C LEU A 87 0.30 5.96 -15.48
N LYS A 88 -0.86 5.44 -15.90
CA LYS A 88 -1.00 4.40 -16.94
C LYS A 88 -0.23 3.12 -16.62
N ILE A 89 -0.37 2.65 -15.38
CA ILE A 89 0.34 1.47 -14.87
C ILE A 89 -0.59 0.33 -14.42
N ALA A 90 -1.89 0.44 -14.68
CA ALA A 90 -2.86 -0.62 -14.37
C ALA A 90 -2.45 -1.96 -15.01
#